data_AF-A0A2M7KPS0-F1
#
_entry.id   AF-A0A2M7KPS0-F1
#
_cell.length_a   1.000
_cell.length_b   1.000
_cell.length_c   1.000
_cell.angle_alpha   90.00
_cell.angle_beta   90.00
_cell.angle_gamma   90.00
#
_symmetry.space_group_name_H-M   'P 1'
#
loop_
_entity.id
_entity.type
_entity.pdbx_description
1 polymer ?
#
loop_
_entity_poly.entity_id
_entity_poly.type
_entity_poly.pdbx_seq_one_letter_code
_entity_poly.pdbx_strand_id
1 'polypeptide(L)'
;MTRSIPDAVGPRFQAAVPARQRSEIRKTRPCVGPTHDTLCSLRRLVTSNRSRGQTMIDSHYLAAGLNAMARAPRVNPMSGHLGAAVIAGCFVAKQHPDLDADVYRGIDGELDRIIGGESVFSPKENAAFTAPQMFEPFAETAQAGRQDACGTERPEGLQFDGIVFGERVPRRWMPGSDMFQRTPPPQVQESWPAEAASPDEVVQLAAVYQGKQVTLYRNGAVYATAEVNQPAVFPSGSSVILGLRHMAASAGNSRFHGDVLDARVYGEPLSGEQLAALLPNAEGGPKPGVWFDFANNGLRDRTGAFPEGTLDGSARVDNGSLHVDEDGYFRSLGSVTTLSRLTSSNLTDRTPVPEPFIETDVRNVAMCPHLFKFGGWYYFIGGTQWFRSRNEFGPWTPPEPRHLCDLYVPKTAKFGESRRLYAGFLRDGGWGGNEVLRELVQDKDGWLGTRFVPEMIPACGEEIPVDSKTIHLAPVAGERAEATIPHVPNDCRLELEVVPEPGVRSVGLTLRAGPGDADGCDLACDLTRGTVTYSKRTDSAGRVEPGPAITGVRNLDKPFTLDLICRHDILDAEIARFRATCTRF
;
A
#
# COMPACT_ATOMS: atom_id res chain seq x y z
N MET A 1 15.68 55.29 -34.97
CA MET A 1 16.13 54.51 -36.14
C MET A 1 15.58 53.11 -36.01
N THR A 2 14.63 52.80 -36.88
CA THR A 2 13.95 51.51 -37.07
C THR A 2 14.91 50.46 -37.62
N ARG A 3 14.89 49.24 -37.08
CA ARG A 3 15.23 48.01 -37.83
C ARG A 3 14.40 46.82 -37.36
N SER A 4 13.64 46.31 -38.33
CA SER A 4 12.84 45.09 -38.39
C SER A 4 13.69 43.84 -38.57
N ILE A 5 13.21 42.68 -38.09
CA ILE A 5 13.69 41.33 -38.45
C ILE A 5 12.46 40.41 -38.63
N PRO A 6 12.46 39.46 -39.60
CA PRO A 6 11.26 38.96 -40.28
C PRO A 6 10.77 37.57 -39.85
N ASP A 7 9.53 37.25 -40.26
CA ASP A 7 8.84 35.96 -40.14
C ASP A 7 9.55 34.81 -40.89
N ALA A 8 9.54 33.61 -40.29
CA ALA A 8 9.93 32.37 -40.95
C ALA A 8 8.91 31.25 -40.66
N VAL A 9 8.51 30.61 -41.77
CA VAL A 9 7.43 29.66 -42.00
C VAL A 9 7.82 28.24 -41.58
N GLY A 10 6.89 27.48 -40.99
CA GLY A 10 7.05 26.06 -40.65
C GLY A 10 6.82 25.11 -41.84
N PRO A 11 7.37 23.88 -41.81
CA PRO A 11 7.17 22.92 -42.90
C PRO A 11 5.94 22.00 -42.67
N ARG A 12 5.14 21.86 -43.73
CA ARG A 12 4.15 20.78 -43.93
C ARG A 12 4.79 19.65 -44.74
N PHE A 13 4.54 18.39 -44.38
CA PHE A 13 4.86 17.23 -45.23
C PHE A 13 3.58 16.44 -45.57
N GLN A 14 3.34 16.27 -46.86
CA GLN A 14 2.35 15.39 -47.47
C GLN A 14 2.96 13.99 -47.69
N ALA A 15 2.18 12.93 -47.46
CA ALA A 15 2.55 11.56 -47.81
C ALA A 15 1.77 11.10 -49.07
N ALA A 16 2.49 10.52 -50.02
CA ALA A 16 1.99 9.97 -51.27
C ALA A 16 1.74 8.45 -51.15
N VAL A 17 0.69 7.98 -51.84
CA VAL A 17 0.30 6.58 -52.01
C VAL A 17 0.90 6.05 -53.32
N PRO A 18 1.26 4.75 -53.39
CA PRO A 18 1.15 4.02 -54.65
C PRO A 18 0.28 2.76 -54.54
N ALA A 19 -0.34 2.42 -55.67
CA ALA A 19 -1.31 1.35 -55.86
C ALA A 19 -0.82 0.29 -56.87
N ARG A 20 -1.57 -0.83 -56.92
CA ARG A 20 -1.70 -1.91 -57.95
C ARG A 20 -0.83 -3.17 -57.73
N GLN A 21 -1.22 -4.41 -58.06
CA GLN A 21 -2.46 -5.05 -58.56
C GLN A 21 -2.34 -6.60 -58.44
N ARG A 22 -3.45 -7.27 -58.10
CA ARG A 22 -4.04 -8.57 -58.53
C ARG A 22 -3.20 -9.73 -59.11
N SER A 23 -3.53 -10.96 -58.65
CA SER A 23 -4.01 -12.07 -59.50
C SER A 23 -4.66 -13.24 -58.72
N GLU A 24 -5.55 -13.97 -59.38
CA GLU A 24 -6.59 -14.90 -58.90
C GLU A 24 -6.21 -16.40 -58.82
N ILE A 25 -6.85 -17.11 -57.86
CA ILE A 25 -7.58 -18.41 -57.93
C ILE A 25 -6.96 -19.66 -58.63
N ARG A 26 -6.84 -20.78 -57.89
CA ARG A 26 -7.46 -22.10 -58.22
C ARG A 26 -7.41 -23.14 -57.10
N LYS A 27 -8.53 -23.85 -56.91
CA LYS A 27 -8.75 -25.04 -56.05
C LYS A 27 -8.52 -26.33 -56.85
N THR A 28 -8.06 -27.41 -56.19
CA THR A 28 -8.55 -28.81 -56.38
C THR A 28 -8.07 -29.76 -55.26
N ARG A 29 -9.00 -30.59 -54.74
CA ARG A 29 -8.84 -31.84 -53.92
C ARG A 29 -8.47 -33.04 -54.85
N PRO A 30 -8.09 -34.29 -54.41
CA PRO A 30 -8.75 -35.11 -53.37
C PRO A 30 -7.90 -36.18 -52.60
N CYS A 31 -8.63 -37.01 -51.84
CA CYS A 31 -8.35 -38.05 -50.83
C CYS A 31 -7.47 -39.27 -51.23
N VAL A 32 -7.02 -40.05 -50.22
CA VAL A 32 -7.06 -41.55 -50.06
C VAL A 32 -6.24 -41.99 -48.80
N GLY A 33 -6.74 -42.94 -47.98
CA GLY A 33 -6.06 -43.60 -46.82
C GLY A 33 -5.16 -44.80 -47.23
N PRO A 34 -4.80 -45.82 -46.39
CA PRO A 34 -5.29 -46.18 -45.04
C PRO A 34 -4.26 -46.83 -44.02
N THR A 35 -4.79 -47.22 -42.83
CA THR A 35 -4.51 -48.42 -41.96
C THR A 35 -3.31 -48.60 -40.98
N HIS A 36 -3.70 -49.01 -39.74
CA HIS A 36 -3.04 -49.84 -38.68
C HIS A 36 -1.70 -49.32 -38.08
N ASP A 37 -1.47 -49.21 -36.76
CA ASP A 37 -1.78 -50.14 -35.67
C ASP A 37 -1.84 -49.51 -34.25
N THR A 38 -2.21 -50.35 -33.27
CA THR A 38 -2.92 -50.05 -32.02
C THR A 38 -2.03 -50.03 -30.77
N LEU A 39 -2.47 -49.27 -29.74
CA LEU A 39 -2.23 -49.47 -28.29
C LEU A 39 -0.84 -49.20 -27.69
N CYS A 40 -0.66 -48.00 -27.11
CA CYS A 40 -0.50 -47.92 -25.66
C CYS A 40 -0.88 -46.52 -25.14
N SER A 41 -2.04 -46.49 -24.49
CA SER A 41 -2.77 -45.36 -23.93
C SER A 41 -2.19 -44.87 -22.60
N LEU A 42 -2.17 -43.54 -22.41
CA LEU A 42 -2.57 -42.78 -21.21
C LEU A 42 -1.78 -41.47 -21.10
N ARG A 43 -2.01 -40.55 -22.04
CA ARG A 43 -1.77 -39.10 -21.87
C ARG A 43 -2.51 -38.38 -22.99
N ARG A 44 -3.55 -37.62 -22.63
CA ARG A 44 -4.45 -36.76 -23.42
C ARG A 44 -5.88 -37.28 -23.49
N LEU A 45 -6.66 -36.85 -22.51
CA LEU A 45 -8.10 -36.70 -22.67
C LEU A 45 -8.54 -35.45 -21.89
N VAL A 46 -8.07 -34.30 -22.37
CA VAL A 46 -8.78 -33.02 -22.23
C VAL A 46 -8.62 -32.29 -23.56
N THR A 47 -9.19 -32.84 -24.63
CA THR A 47 -9.48 -32.05 -25.82
C THR A 47 -10.81 -31.36 -25.60
N SER A 48 -10.72 -30.04 -25.62
CA SER A 48 -11.79 -29.05 -25.54
C SER A 48 -13.07 -29.45 -26.26
N ASN A 49 -14.17 -29.43 -25.50
CA ASN A 49 -15.50 -29.26 -26.06
C ASN A 49 -15.66 -27.74 -26.35
N ARG A 50 -15.24 -27.28 -27.54
CA ARG A 50 -15.48 -25.89 -27.98
C ARG A 50 -16.89 -25.79 -28.55
N SER A 51 -17.85 -25.49 -27.68
CA SER A 51 -19.09 -24.82 -28.08
C SER A 51 -18.79 -23.37 -28.46
N ARG A 52 -19.53 -22.85 -29.45
CA ARG A 52 -19.37 -21.50 -30.00
C ARG A 52 -19.59 -20.43 -28.93
N GLY A 53 -18.58 -19.61 -28.66
CA GLY A 53 -18.67 -18.38 -27.87
C GLY A 53 -17.30 -17.93 -27.33
N GLN A 54 -16.78 -16.83 -27.88
CA GLN A 54 -15.59 -16.06 -27.44
C GLN A 54 -14.26 -16.83 -27.26
N THR A 55 -13.39 -16.74 -28.26
CA THR A 55 -11.96 -17.08 -28.16
C THR A 55 -11.24 -16.01 -27.33
N MET A 56 -11.17 -16.19 -26.01
CA MET A 56 -10.22 -15.46 -25.15
C MET A 56 -8.91 -16.24 -25.04
N ILE A 57 -7.79 -15.51 -25.03
CA ILE A 57 -6.46 -16.04 -24.69
C ILE A 57 -6.48 -16.54 -23.24
N ASP A 58 -5.90 -17.72 -23.00
CA ASP A 58 -6.00 -18.44 -21.74
C ASP A 58 -5.24 -17.74 -20.59
N SER A 59 -5.86 -17.74 -19.40
CA SER A 59 -5.30 -17.27 -18.13
C SER A 59 -3.91 -17.83 -17.79
N HIS A 60 -3.54 -19.00 -18.34
CA HIS A 60 -2.23 -19.59 -18.10
C HIS A 60 -1.08 -18.71 -18.65
N TYR A 61 -1.29 -17.93 -19.72
CA TYR A 61 -0.27 -17.01 -20.26
C TYR A 61 0.06 -15.89 -19.27
N LEU A 62 -0.95 -15.34 -18.60
CA LEU A 62 -0.73 -14.31 -17.58
C LEU A 62 0.09 -14.86 -16.40
N ALA A 63 -0.27 -16.04 -15.91
CA ALA A 63 0.46 -16.71 -14.84
C ALA A 63 1.92 -17.01 -15.25
N ALA A 64 2.11 -17.58 -16.45
CA ALA A 64 3.42 -17.87 -17.01
C ALA A 64 4.28 -16.61 -17.14
N GLY A 65 3.74 -15.53 -17.70
CA GLY A 65 4.45 -14.27 -17.88
C GLY A 65 4.85 -13.60 -16.56
N LEU A 66 4.01 -13.68 -15.53
CA LEU A 66 4.32 -13.19 -14.19
C LEU A 66 5.42 -14.02 -13.51
N ASN A 67 5.38 -15.35 -13.66
CA ASN A 67 6.46 -16.23 -13.17
C ASN A 67 7.81 -15.88 -13.82
N ALA A 68 7.79 -15.64 -15.13
CA ALA A 68 8.96 -15.23 -15.90
C ALA A 68 9.52 -13.88 -15.45
N MET A 69 8.67 -12.88 -15.21
CA MET A 69 9.08 -11.57 -14.69
C MET A 69 9.76 -11.70 -13.32
N ALA A 70 9.20 -12.51 -12.42
CA ALA A 70 9.77 -12.74 -11.09
C ALA A 70 11.11 -13.47 -11.12
N ARG A 71 11.35 -14.32 -12.14
CA ARG A 71 12.61 -15.07 -12.32
C ARG A 71 13.63 -14.37 -13.22
N ALA A 72 13.25 -13.30 -13.93
CA ALA A 72 14.12 -12.59 -14.87
C ALA A 72 15.51 -12.20 -14.31
N PRO A 73 15.65 -11.69 -13.07
CA PRO A 73 16.97 -11.36 -12.50
C PRO A 73 17.92 -12.56 -12.37
N ARG A 74 17.38 -13.79 -12.34
CA ARG A 74 18.10 -15.05 -12.17
C ARG A 74 18.48 -15.70 -13.52
N VAL A 75 18.01 -15.15 -14.64
CA VAL A 75 18.28 -15.63 -16.00
C VAL A 75 19.20 -14.65 -16.73
N ASN A 76 18.71 -13.44 -17.00
CA ASN A 76 19.51 -12.27 -17.38
C ASN A 76 18.65 -10.98 -17.29
N PRO A 77 19.25 -9.77 -17.18
CA PRO A 77 18.50 -8.52 -17.04
C PRO A 77 17.52 -8.22 -18.19
N MET A 78 17.77 -8.76 -19.39
CA MET A 78 16.92 -8.58 -20.57
C MET A 78 15.80 -9.63 -20.66
N SER A 79 15.86 -10.74 -19.92
CA SER A 79 14.84 -11.80 -19.93
C SER A 79 13.47 -11.34 -19.40
N GLY A 80 13.41 -10.22 -18.67
CA GLY A 80 12.15 -9.59 -18.29
C GLY A 80 11.29 -9.21 -19.51
N HIS A 81 11.91 -8.93 -20.66
CA HIS A 81 11.17 -8.65 -21.89
C HIS A 81 10.35 -9.86 -22.38
N LEU A 82 10.77 -11.09 -22.08
CA LEU A 82 10.04 -12.31 -22.44
C LEU A 82 8.77 -12.47 -21.59
N GLY A 83 8.89 -12.29 -20.27
CA GLY A 83 7.73 -12.29 -19.37
C GLY A 83 6.75 -11.16 -19.70
N ALA A 84 7.27 -9.96 -19.96
CA ALA A 84 6.48 -8.81 -20.36
C ALA A 84 5.75 -9.02 -21.70
N ALA A 85 6.40 -9.65 -22.70
CA ALA A 85 5.78 -9.96 -23.98
C ALA A 85 4.60 -10.93 -23.86
N VAL A 86 4.74 -11.96 -23.01
CA VAL A 86 3.66 -12.92 -22.74
C VAL A 86 2.48 -12.26 -22.01
N ILE A 87 2.76 -11.40 -21.03
CA ILE A 87 1.74 -10.60 -20.34
C ILE A 87 1.04 -9.67 -21.35
N ALA A 88 1.79 -8.97 -22.19
CA ALA A 88 1.26 -8.04 -23.17
C ALA A 88 0.34 -8.75 -24.19
N GLY A 89 0.72 -9.90 -24.73
CA GLY A 89 -0.14 -10.67 -25.64
C GLY A 89 -1.46 -11.09 -24.98
N CYS A 90 -1.43 -11.49 -23.70
CA CYS A 90 -2.64 -11.77 -22.94
C CYS A 90 -3.55 -10.53 -22.79
N PHE A 91 -2.98 -9.35 -22.54
CA PHE A 91 -3.76 -8.11 -22.40
C PHE A 91 -4.29 -7.57 -23.73
N VAL A 92 -3.54 -7.69 -24.83
CA VAL A 92 -4.01 -7.32 -26.18
C VAL A 92 -5.31 -8.07 -26.49
N ALA A 93 -5.38 -9.36 -26.16
CA ALA A 93 -6.59 -10.14 -26.35
C ALA A 93 -7.76 -9.74 -25.46
N LYS A 94 -7.50 -9.31 -24.22
CA LYS A 94 -8.54 -8.83 -23.30
C LYS A 94 -9.08 -7.45 -23.69
N GLN A 95 -8.22 -6.58 -24.23
CA GLN A 95 -8.57 -5.21 -24.59
C GLN A 95 -9.25 -5.10 -25.96
N HIS A 96 -9.08 -6.11 -26.83
CA HIS A 96 -9.62 -6.09 -28.18
C HIS A 96 -10.46 -7.34 -28.50
N PRO A 97 -11.59 -7.57 -27.80
CA PRO A 97 -12.42 -8.77 -27.93
C PRO A 97 -12.91 -9.03 -29.37
N ASP A 98 -12.98 -7.99 -30.20
CA ASP A 98 -13.52 -8.01 -31.57
C ASP A 98 -12.50 -8.39 -32.66
N LEU A 99 -11.25 -8.73 -32.30
CA LEU A 99 -10.25 -9.16 -33.28
C LEU A 99 -10.65 -10.47 -33.99
N ASP A 100 -10.18 -10.61 -35.23
CA ASP A 100 -10.42 -11.82 -36.01
C ASP A 100 -9.82 -13.06 -35.33
N ALA A 101 -10.53 -14.19 -35.40
CA ALA A 101 -10.11 -15.44 -34.77
C ALA A 101 -8.75 -15.95 -35.28
N ASP A 102 -8.35 -15.63 -36.51
CA ASP A 102 -7.00 -15.93 -37.03
C ASP A 102 -5.92 -15.07 -36.37
N VAL A 103 -6.24 -13.83 -35.97
CA VAL A 103 -5.32 -12.94 -35.25
C VAL A 103 -5.08 -13.49 -33.84
N TYR A 104 -6.13 -13.93 -33.14
CA TYR A 104 -5.98 -14.58 -31.84
C TYR A 104 -5.12 -15.85 -31.92
N ARG A 105 -5.35 -16.69 -32.93
CA ARG A 105 -4.51 -17.88 -33.17
C ARG A 105 -3.04 -17.51 -33.42
N GLY A 106 -2.79 -16.41 -34.13
CA GLY A 106 -1.44 -15.89 -34.35
C GLY A 106 -0.77 -15.41 -33.06
N ILE A 107 -1.51 -14.72 -32.19
CA ILE A 107 -1.00 -14.26 -30.88
C ILE A 107 -0.70 -15.47 -29.98
N ASP A 108 -1.64 -16.41 -29.81
CA ASP A 108 -1.44 -17.64 -29.03
C ASP A 108 -0.20 -18.41 -29.51
N GLY A 109 -0.06 -18.58 -30.83
CA GLY A 109 1.09 -19.26 -31.42
C GLY A 109 2.42 -18.58 -31.11
N GLU A 110 2.47 -17.25 -31.06
CA GLU A 110 3.69 -16.53 -30.71
C GLU A 110 3.97 -16.56 -29.21
N LEU A 111 2.94 -16.52 -28.37
CA LEU A 111 3.10 -16.69 -26.91
C LEU A 111 3.62 -18.08 -26.54
N ASP A 112 3.10 -19.12 -27.19
CA ASP A 112 3.57 -20.49 -27.02
C ASP A 112 5.04 -20.65 -27.44
N ARG A 113 5.45 -19.97 -28.53
CA ARG A 113 6.86 -19.96 -28.97
C ARG A 113 7.77 -19.27 -27.96
N ILE A 114 7.35 -18.14 -27.40
CA ILE A 114 8.12 -17.44 -26.36
C ILE A 114 8.28 -18.32 -25.11
N ILE A 115 7.18 -18.93 -24.62
CA ILE A 115 7.21 -19.83 -23.46
C ILE A 115 8.05 -21.09 -23.75
N GLY A 116 7.98 -21.60 -24.98
CA GLY A 116 8.78 -22.73 -25.47
C GLY A 116 10.27 -22.44 -25.60
N GLY A 117 10.70 -21.18 -25.40
CA GLY A 117 12.09 -20.77 -25.49
C GLY A 117 12.57 -20.43 -26.90
N GLU A 118 11.66 -20.35 -27.87
CA GLU A 118 11.94 -19.91 -29.25
C GLU A 118 11.93 -18.38 -29.34
N SER A 119 12.94 -17.74 -28.72
CA SER A 119 13.06 -16.28 -28.71
C SER A 119 14.47 -15.80 -29.07
N VAL A 120 14.58 -14.57 -29.58
CA VAL A 120 15.84 -13.89 -29.89
C VAL A 120 16.69 -13.58 -28.64
N PHE A 121 16.12 -13.69 -27.44
CA PHE A 121 16.84 -13.51 -26.18
C PHE A 121 17.18 -14.85 -25.54
N SER A 122 18.44 -15.26 -25.63
CA SER A 122 18.93 -16.49 -25.00
C SER A 122 19.37 -16.25 -23.55
N PRO A 123 19.21 -17.24 -22.65
CA PRO A 123 19.83 -17.22 -21.32
C PRO A 123 21.35 -17.02 -21.41
N LYS A 124 21.97 -16.39 -20.40
CA LYS A 124 23.43 -16.27 -20.32
C LYS A 124 24.08 -17.65 -20.13
N GLU A 125 25.34 -17.81 -20.55
CA GLU A 125 26.15 -18.96 -20.13
C GLU A 125 26.15 -19.04 -18.58
N ASN A 126 25.73 -20.19 -18.04
CA ASN A 126 25.55 -20.48 -16.60
C ASN A 126 24.30 -19.88 -15.91
N ALA A 127 23.23 -19.57 -16.63
CA ALA A 127 21.97 -19.14 -16.03
C ALA A 127 21.35 -20.23 -15.11
N ALA A 128 20.72 -19.79 -14.00
CA ALA A 128 20.11 -20.69 -13.02
C ALA A 128 18.84 -21.40 -13.52
N PHE A 129 18.26 -20.93 -14.62
CA PHE A 129 17.09 -21.50 -15.27
C PHE A 129 17.24 -21.43 -16.79
N THR A 130 16.64 -22.39 -17.49
CA THR A 130 16.41 -22.29 -18.93
C THR A 130 15.26 -21.31 -19.24
N ALA A 131 15.16 -20.86 -20.49
CA ALA A 131 14.08 -19.96 -20.92
C ALA A 131 12.67 -20.55 -20.70
N PRO A 132 12.41 -21.87 -20.84
CA PRO A 132 11.12 -22.44 -20.46
C PRO A 132 10.90 -22.49 -18.93
N GLN A 133 11.94 -22.79 -18.15
CA GLN A 133 11.83 -22.94 -16.69
C GLN A 133 11.47 -21.64 -15.96
N MET A 134 11.74 -20.47 -16.56
CA MET A 134 11.31 -19.21 -15.95
C MET A 134 9.79 -19.01 -15.97
N PHE A 135 9.05 -19.69 -16.84
CA PHE A 135 7.58 -19.56 -16.94
C PHE A 135 6.80 -20.52 -16.02
N GLU A 136 7.47 -21.53 -15.43
CA GLU A 136 6.81 -22.55 -14.59
C GLU A 136 6.21 -21.95 -13.29
N PRO A 137 5.14 -22.52 -12.72
CA PRO A 137 4.57 -22.08 -11.44
C PRO A 137 5.59 -22.05 -10.28
N PHE A 138 5.35 -21.20 -9.28
CA PHE A 138 6.07 -21.29 -8.00
C PHE A 138 5.49 -22.41 -7.13
N ALA A 139 6.33 -23.05 -6.29
CA ALA A 139 5.85 -24.04 -5.34
C ALA A 139 4.94 -23.38 -4.29
N GLU A 140 3.73 -23.90 -4.09
CA GLU A 140 2.78 -23.40 -3.10
C GLU A 140 3.32 -23.59 -1.67
N THR A 141 3.29 -22.53 -0.87
CA THR A 141 3.54 -22.59 0.58
C THR A 141 2.21 -22.43 1.31
N ALA A 142 1.92 -23.40 2.19
CA ALA A 142 0.68 -23.46 2.95
C ALA A 142 0.56 -22.33 3.99
N GLN A 143 -0.63 -21.75 4.06
CA GLN A 143 -1.06 -20.68 4.96
C GLN A 143 -1.19 -21.17 6.42
N ALA A 144 -0.68 -20.41 7.40
CA ALA A 144 -0.82 -20.73 8.83
C ALA A 144 -0.97 -19.48 9.74
N GLY A 145 -1.98 -19.53 10.64
CA GLY A 145 -1.97 -19.05 12.05
C GLY A 145 -1.93 -17.53 12.39
N ARG A 146 -2.54 -17.13 13.53
CA ARG A 146 -2.47 -15.80 14.19
C ARG A 146 -1.09 -15.54 14.83
N GLN A 147 -0.53 -14.33 14.73
CA GLN A 147 0.89 -14.00 15.08
C GLN A 147 1.02 -12.57 15.70
N ASP A 148 1.83 -12.40 16.74
CA ASP A 148 1.94 -11.14 17.53
C ASP A 148 3.42 -10.81 17.84
N ALA A 149 3.91 -9.55 17.88
CA ALA A 149 5.37 -9.28 17.99
C ALA A 149 5.86 -7.87 18.44
N CYS A 150 7.11 -7.81 18.92
CA CYS A 150 7.94 -6.63 19.24
C CYS A 150 9.41 -6.90 18.80
N GLY A 151 10.11 -6.00 18.10
CA GLY A 151 11.46 -6.32 17.60
C GLY A 151 12.27 -5.20 16.94
N THR A 152 13.49 -5.56 16.52
CA THR A 152 14.42 -4.72 15.76
C THR A 152 14.52 -5.19 14.31
N GLU A 153 14.54 -4.27 13.35
CA GLU A 153 14.57 -4.55 11.92
C GLU A 153 15.76 -3.86 11.25
N ARG A 154 16.43 -4.54 10.32
CA ARG A 154 17.50 -3.93 9.51
C ARG A 154 16.97 -2.87 8.53
N PRO A 155 17.81 -1.93 8.05
CA PRO A 155 17.41 -0.88 7.11
C PRO A 155 16.68 -1.38 5.85
N GLU A 156 17.00 -2.58 5.37
CA GLU A 156 16.40 -3.17 4.16
C GLU A 156 15.00 -3.75 4.39
N GLY A 157 14.53 -3.85 5.64
CA GLY A 157 13.17 -4.31 5.97
C GLY A 157 12.90 -5.82 5.81
N LEU A 158 13.93 -6.61 5.48
CA LEU A 158 13.81 -8.04 5.20
C LEU A 158 14.25 -8.94 6.37
N GLN A 159 15.06 -8.40 7.29
CA GLN A 159 15.59 -9.15 8.43
C GLN A 159 15.18 -8.48 9.74
N PHE A 160 14.59 -9.26 10.64
CA PHE A 160 14.19 -8.82 11.97
C PHE A 160 14.50 -9.90 13.02
N ASP A 161 14.68 -9.46 14.27
CA ASP A 161 14.61 -10.30 15.48
C ASP A 161 13.65 -9.64 16.46
N GLY A 162 12.91 -10.44 17.24
CA GLY A 162 11.93 -9.90 18.18
C GLY A 162 11.48 -10.89 19.25
N ILE A 163 10.75 -10.36 20.23
CA ILE A 163 9.97 -11.13 21.19
C ILE A 163 8.56 -11.26 20.61
N VAL A 164 8.18 -12.49 20.27
CA VAL A 164 6.99 -12.79 19.48
C VAL A 164 6.09 -13.74 20.26
N PHE A 165 4.78 -13.51 20.19
CA PHE A 165 3.77 -14.28 20.90
C PHE A 165 2.90 -15.10 19.95
N GLY A 166 2.68 -16.37 20.31
CA GLY A 166 1.68 -17.24 19.70
C GLY A 166 1.96 -17.72 18.27
N GLU A 167 3.00 -17.22 17.60
CA GLU A 167 3.17 -17.41 16.15
C GLU A 167 3.42 -18.87 15.74
N ARG A 168 4.37 -19.58 16.38
CA ARG A 168 4.66 -20.98 16.04
C ARG A 168 3.87 -21.97 16.87
N VAL A 169 3.64 -21.64 18.14
CA VAL A 169 2.82 -22.42 19.06
C VAL A 169 1.91 -21.46 19.82
N PRO A 170 0.58 -21.65 19.79
CA PRO A 170 -0.37 -20.73 20.39
C PRO A 170 -0.05 -20.46 21.87
N ARG A 171 -0.18 -19.20 22.29
CA ARG A 171 0.07 -18.75 23.67
C ARG A 171 1.50 -18.95 24.20
N ARG A 172 2.54 -19.11 23.37
CA ARG A 172 3.94 -19.12 23.86
C ARG A 172 4.68 -17.89 23.38
N TRP A 173 5.60 -17.41 24.22
CA TRP A 173 6.58 -16.40 23.81
C TRP A 173 7.77 -17.10 23.16
N MET A 174 8.33 -16.48 22.13
CA MET A 174 9.46 -17.03 21.39
C MET A 174 10.38 -15.92 20.87
N PRO A 175 11.68 -16.21 20.64
CA PRO A 175 12.51 -15.33 19.83
C PRO A 175 12.06 -15.47 18.36
N GLY A 176 11.29 -14.52 17.87
CA GLY A 176 10.85 -14.47 16.47
C GLY A 176 11.94 -13.89 15.57
N SER A 177 11.96 -14.34 14.33
CA SER A 177 12.94 -13.91 13.33
C SER A 177 12.39 -14.07 11.93
N ASP A 178 13.04 -13.40 10.97
CA ASP A 178 12.70 -13.50 9.56
C ASP A 178 12.71 -14.96 9.10
N MET A 179 11.62 -15.39 8.45
CA MET A 179 11.45 -16.76 7.95
C MET A 179 11.78 -17.87 8.97
N PHE A 180 11.68 -17.56 10.27
CA PHE A 180 12.07 -18.43 11.38
C PHE A 180 13.54 -18.86 11.41
N GLN A 181 14.44 -18.14 10.72
CA GLN A 181 15.85 -18.54 10.60
C GLN A 181 16.58 -18.68 11.94
N ARG A 182 16.14 -17.92 12.95
CA ARG A 182 16.68 -17.89 14.32
C ARG A 182 15.58 -18.15 15.35
N THR A 183 14.50 -18.81 14.93
CA THR A 183 13.39 -19.17 15.81
C THR A 183 13.34 -20.68 15.98
N PRO A 184 13.37 -21.20 17.22
CA PRO A 184 13.29 -22.63 17.49
C PRO A 184 12.04 -23.28 16.88
N PRO A 185 12.11 -24.55 16.41
CA PRO A 185 10.98 -25.24 15.80
C PRO A 185 9.85 -25.53 16.81
N PRO A 186 8.58 -25.70 16.37
CA PRO A 186 7.44 -25.84 17.26
C PRO A 186 7.59 -26.99 18.27
N GLN A 187 8.25 -28.08 17.86
CA GLN A 187 8.49 -29.26 18.70
C GLN A 187 9.34 -28.93 19.95
N VAL A 188 10.23 -27.94 19.85
CA VAL A 188 10.98 -27.44 21.01
C VAL A 188 10.08 -26.55 21.87
N GLN A 189 9.28 -25.70 21.24
CA GLN A 189 8.43 -24.70 21.91
C GLN A 189 7.19 -25.29 22.60
N GLU A 190 6.71 -26.46 22.18
CA GLU A 190 5.56 -27.13 22.80
C GLU A 190 5.78 -27.42 24.29
N SER A 191 7.04 -27.66 24.68
CA SER A 191 7.44 -27.87 26.07
C SER A 191 7.49 -26.58 26.91
N TRP A 192 7.41 -25.40 26.26
CA TRP A 192 7.51 -24.13 26.96
C TRP A 192 6.17 -23.73 27.59
N PRO A 193 6.18 -23.05 28.76
CA PRO A 193 4.96 -22.67 29.44
C PRO A 193 4.08 -21.75 28.57
N ALA A 194 2.78 -22.06 28.48
CA ALA A 194 1.84 -21.12 27.89
C ALA A 194 1.74 -19.84 28.73
N GLU A 195 1.43 -18.71 28.10
CA GLU A 195 1.06 -17.49 28.80
C GLU A 195 -0.27 -17.70 29.52
N ALA A 196 -0.28 -17.32 30.79
CA ALA A 196 -1.39 -17.48 31.72
C ALA A 196 -1.71 -16.19 32.49
N ALA A 197 -0.91 -15.13 32.29
CA ALA A 197 -1.18 -13.81 32.85
C ALA A 197 -2.57 -13.31 32.45
N SER A 198 -3.22 -12.63 33.39
CA SER A 198 -4.50 -11.95 33.13
C SER A 198 -4.27 -10.65 32.34
N PRO A 199 -5.30 -10.08 31.68
CA PRO A 199 -5.16 -8.81 30.95
C PRO A 199 -4.66 -7.63 31.79
N ASP A 200 -4.88 -7.66 33.11
CA ASP A 200 -4.47 -6.60 34.04
C ASP A 200 -3.07 -6.84 34.66
N GLU A 201 -2.44 -7.98 34.35
CA GLU A 201 -1.14 -8.35 34.92
C GLU A 201 0.01 -7.86 34.04
N VAL A 202 0.96 -7.16 34.65
CA VAL A 202 2.18 -6.71 33.97
C VAL A 202 3.18 -7.84 33.90
N VAL A 203 3.61 -8.18 32.69
CA VAL A 203 4.63 -9.20 32.43
C VAL A 203 5.87 -8.56 31.83
N GLN A 204 7.04 -8.79 32.44
CA GLN A 204 8.33 -8.46 31.86
C GLN A 204 8.83 -9.63 31.00
N LEU A 205 9.23 -9.34 29.77
CA LEU A 205 9.82 -10.33 28.86
C LEU A 205 11.17 -9.83 28.35
N ALA A 206 12.14 -10.72 28.23
CA ALA A 206 13.42 -10.42 27.61
C ALA A 206 13.93 -11.62 26.80
N ALA A 207 14.53 -11.34 25.64
CA ALA A 207 15.33 -12.30 24.90
C ALA A 207 16.80 -11.91 25.01
N VAL A 208 17.59 -12.73 25.70
CA VAL A 208 19.00 -12.50 25.95
C VAL A 208 19.83 -13.42 25.07
N TYR A 209 20.68 -12.84 24.22
CA TYR A 209 21.56 -13.58 23.31
C TYR A 209 22.99 -13.60 23.87
N GLN A 210 23.54 -14.80 24.07
CA GLN A 210 24.92 -15.04 24.49
C GLN A 210 25.59 -16.01 23.51
N GLY A 211 26.29 -15.46 22.52
CA GLY A 211 26.73 -16.25 21.38
C GLY A 211 25.53 -16.88 20.68
N LYS A 212 25.53 -18.19 20.49
CA LYS A 212 24.40 -18.92 19.86
C LYS A 212 23.25 -19.23 20.81
N GLN A 213 23.47 -19.08 22.12
CA GLN A 213 22.41 -19.34 23.10
C GLN A 213 21.46 -18.14 23.14
N VAL A 214 20.17 -18.38 23.00
CA VAL A 214 19.12 -17.44 23.37
C VAL A 214 18.40 -17.95 24.61
N THR A 215 18.30 -17.09 25.62
CA THR A 215 17.53 -17.34 26.85
C THR A 215 16.41 -16.33 26.91
N LEU A 216 15.17 -16.83 26.93
CA LEU A 216 13.99 -16.04 27.21
C LEU A 216 13.79 -15.97 28.72
N TYR A 217 13.53 -14.76 29.22
CA TYR A 217 13.15 -14.51 30.60
C TYR A 217 11.72 -14.01 30.67
N ARG A 218 11.01 -14.40 31.73
CA ARG A 218 9.72 -13.86 32.14
C ARG A 218 9.83 -13.43 33.60
N ASN A 219 9.61 -12.15 33.89
CA ASN A 219 9.74 -11.56 35.22
C ASN A 219 11.11 -11.87 35.88
N GLY A 220 12.20 -11.78 35.08
CA GLY A 220 13.57 -12.11 35.51
C GLY A 220 13.88 -13.60 35.71
N ALA A 221 12.89 -14.49 35.70
CA ALA A 221 13.08 -15.94 35.75
C ALA A 221 13.27 -16.51 34.35
N VAL A 222 14.07 -17.58 34.21
CA VAL A 222 14.25 -18.28 32.93
C VAL A 222 12.91 -18.88 32.50
N TYR A 223 12.41 -18.43 31.36
CA TYR A 223 11.19 -18.92 30.72
C TYR A 223 11.50 -20.09 29.78
N ALA A 224 12.51 -19.92 28.93
CA ALA A 224 12.95 -20.93 27.98
C ALA A 224 14.39 -20.66 27.53
N THR A 225 15.05 -21.71 27.07
CA THR A 225 16.42 -21.64 26.55
C THR A 225 16.48 -22.42 25.24
N ALA A 226 17.09 -21.83 24.21
CA ALA A 226 17.27 -22.47 22.91
C ALA A 226 18.56 -22.01 22.23
N GLU A 227 19.06 -22.81 21.30
CA GLU A 227 20.22 -22.45 20.49
C GLU A 227 19.76 -21.97 19.11
N VAL A 228 20.37 -20.89 18.61
CA VAL A 228 20.17 -20.37 17.26
C VAL A 228 21.44 -20.58 16.43
N ASN A 229 21.29 -20.72 15.11
CA ASN A 229 22.43 -20.96 14.24
C ASN A 229 23.49 -19.85 14.34
N GLN A 230 23.03 -18.59 14.33
CA GLN A 230 23.83 -17.38 14.46
C GLN A 230 22.91 -16.22 14.86
N PRO A 231 23.27 -15.37 15.83
CA PRO A 231 22.52 -14.14 16.12
C PRO A 231 22.52 -13.17 14.94
N ALA A 232 21.46 -12.38 14.80
CA ALA A 232 21.49 -11.26 13.86
C ALA A 232 22.39 -10.14 14.39
N VAL A 233 23.00 -9.41 13.46
CA VAL A 233 23.68 -8.14 13.72
C VAL A 233 22.83 -7.02 13.18
N PHE A 234 22.53 -6.00 13.98
CA PHE A 234 21.75 -4.84 13.55
C PHE A 234 22.67 -3.63 13.42
N PRO A 235 23.01 -3.20 12.19
CA PRO A 235 23.88 -2.05 11.98
C PRO A 235 23.18 -0.73 12.32
N SER A 236 23.94 0.37 12.42
CA SER A 236 23.39 1.73 12.43
C SER A 236 22.41 1.91 11.27
N GLY A 237 21.27 2.54 11.53
CA GLY A 237 20.14 2.59 10.58
C GLY A 237 18.99 1.62 10.90
N SER A 238 19.24 0.58 11.70
CA SER A 238 18.21 -0.40 12.09
C SER A 238 17.11 0.25 12.91
N SER A 239 15.86 -0.20 12.77
CA SER A 239 14.68 0.40 13.39
C SER A 239 14.19 -0.42 14.59
N VAL A 240 13.51 0.23 15.54
CA VAL A 240 12.76 -0.41 16.63
C VAL A 240 11.27 -0.34 16.29
N ILE A 241 10.56 -1.46 16.42
CA ILE A 241 9.13 -1.57 16.14
C ILE A 241 8.44 -2.27 17.30
N LEU A 242 7.33 -1.70 17.77
CA LEU A 242 6.48 -2.28 18.81
C LEU A 242 5.07 -2.43 18.26
N GLY A 243 4.43 -3.56 18.50
CA GLY A 243 3.09 -3.83 18.01
C GLY A 243 3.08 -4.59 16.70
N LEU A 244 3.74 -4.08 15.65
CA LEU A 244 3.85 -4.77 14.37
C LEU A 244 5.04 -5.74 14.37
N ARG A 245 4.86 -6.92 13.77
CA ARG A 245 5.92 -7.93 13.66
C ARG A 245 7.17 -7.47 12.92
N HIS A 246 7.01 -6.95 11.71
CA HIS A 246 8.07 -6.32 10.90
C HIS A 246 7.41 -5.55 9.76
N MET A 247 8.14 -4.67 9.07
CA MET A 247 7.53 -3.74 8.10
C MET A 247 7.05 -4.42 6.82
N ALA A 248 7.66 -5.54 6.45
CA ALA A 248 7.23 -6.36 5.32
C ALA A 248 6.10 -7.34 5.66
N ALA A 249 5.56 -7.33 6.89
CA ALA A 249 4.44 -8.18 7.27
C ALA A 249 3.17 -7.74 6.52
N SER A 250 2.52 -8.67 5.81
CA SER A 250 1.25 -8.42 5.13
C SER A 250 0.10 -8.17 6.12
N ALA A 251 -0.94 -7.45 5.67
CA ALA A 251 -2.12 -7.20 6.49
C ALA A 251 -2.80 -8.51 6.97
N GLY A 252 -3.03 -8.59 8.29
CA GLY A 252 -3.57 -9.75 9.01
C GLY A 252 -2.60 -10.29 10.06
N ASN A 253 -3.14 -10.76 11.20
CA ASN A 253 -2.50 -11.70 12.14
C ASN A 253 -1.00 -11.51 12.44
N SER A 254 -0.46 -10.28 12.42
CA SER A 254 0.98 -10.00 12.57
C SER A 254 1.23 -8.88 13.58
N ARG A 255 0.33 -8.76 14.56
CA ARG A 255 0.22 -7.58 15.41
C ARG A 255 -0.05 -7.99 16.86
N PHE A 256 0.70 -7.40 17.77
CA PHE A 256 0.50 -7.53 19.19
C PHE A 256 -0.65 -6.63 19.66
N HIS A 257 -1.53 -7.20 20.47
CA HIS A 257 -2.64 -6.48 21.10
C HIS A 257 -2.35 -6.40 22.60
N GLY A 258 -2.20 -5.19 23.09
CA GLY A 258 -1.92 -4.93 24.50
C GLY A 258 -1.12 -3.66 24.71
N ASP A 259 -0.74 -3.48 25.97
CA ASP A 259 -0.09 -2.28 26.45
C ASP A 259 1.41 -2.52 26.65
N VAL A 260 2.22 -1.59 26.16
CA VAL A 260 3.67 -1.59 26.36
C VAL A 260 4.02 -0.43 27.27
N LEU A 261 4.38 -0.76 28.51
CA LEU A 261 4.79 0.23 29.50
C LEU A 261 6.23 0.68 29.27
N ASP A 262 7.14 -0.25 28.96
CA ASP A 262 8.58 0.01 28.88
C ASP A 262 9.22 -0.94 27.85
N ALA A 263 10.06 -0.39 26.96
CA ALA A 263 10.82 -1.16 25.97
C ALA A 263 12.29 -0.73 25.96
N ARG A 264 13.21 -1.69 26.14
CA ARG A 264 14.65 -1.45 26.21
C ARG A 264 15.44 -2.39 25.31
N VAL A 265 16.53 -1.87 24.73
CA VAL A 265 17.54 -2.66 24.00
C VAL A 265 18.89 -2.44 24.66
N TYR A 266 19.61 -3.54 24.91
CA TYR A 266 20.92 -3.54 25.53
C TYR A 266 21.98 -4.02 24.54
N GLY A 267 23.16 -3.41 24.58
CA GLY A 267 24.31 -3.85 23.79
C GLY A 267 25.03 -5.07 24.37
N GLU A 268 24.67 -5.48 25.58
CA GLU A 268 25.30 -6.57 26.32
C GLU A 268 24.22 -7.49 26.92
N PRO A 269 24.50 -8.80 27.08
CA PRO A 269 23.54 -9.73 27.66
C PRO A 269 23.34 -9.47 29.15
N LEU A 270 22.09 -9.34 29.58
CA LEU A 270 21.74 -9.17 30.99
C LEU A 270 21.49 -10.49 31.71
N SER A 271 21.79 -10.54 33.01
CA SER A 271 21.43 -11.66 33.87
C SER A 271 19.94 -11.60 34.29
N GLY A 272 19.39 -12.73 34.72
CA GLY A 272 18.03 -12.79 35.27
C GLY A 272 17.83 -11.87 36.49
N GLU A 273 18.85 -11.74 37.35
CA GLU A 273 18.82 -10.81 38.50
C GLU A 273 18.78 -9.34 38.05
N GLN A 274 19.57 -8.98 37.03
CA GLN A 274 19.54 -7.63 36.47
C GLN A 274 18.18 -7.31 35.85
N LEU A 275 17.57 -8.27 35.15
CA LEU A 275 16.24 -8.14 34.57
C LEU A 275 15.16 -8.00 35.66
N ALA A 276 15.20 -8.85 36.69
CA ALA A 276 14.26 -8.81 37.82
C ALA A 276 14.28 -7.47 38.57
N ALA A 277 15.42 -6.77 38.56
CA ALA A 277 15.56 -5.46 39.19
C ALA A 277 15.02 -4.28 38.36
N LEU A 278 14.70 -4.49 37.08
CA LEU A 278 14.15 -3.43 36.22
C LEU A 278 12.68 -3.20 36.54
N LEU A 279 12.33 -1.94 36.80
CA LEU A 279 10.95 -1.50 36.96
C LEU A 279 10.54 -0.68 35.72
N PRO A 280 9.30 -0.82 35.22
CA PRO A 280 8.79 0.02 34.15
C PRO A 280 8.93 1.50 34.50
N ASN A 281 9.34 2.32 33.54
CA ASN A 281 9.37 3.79 33.63
C ASN A 281 10.34 4.33 34.70
N ALA A 282 11.19 3.47 35.25
CA ALA A 282 12.14 3.82 36.29
C ALA A 282 13.58 3.58 35.81
N GLU A 283 14.46 4.50 36.21
CA GLU A 283 15.90 4.29 36.11
C GLU A 283 16.34 3.19 37.07
N GLY A 284 17.29 2.37 36.63
CA GLY A 284 17.80 1.26 37.42
C GLY A 284 18.46 0.21 36.54
N GLY A 285 19.32 -0.59 37.15
CA GLY A 285 20.05 -1.65 36.47
C GLY A 285 21.11 -1.14 35.47
N PRO A 286 21.57 -2.02 34.57
CA PRO A 286 22.50 -1.67 33.49
C PRO A 286 21.94 -0.56 32.58
N LYS A 287 22.83 0.25 32.01
CA LYS A 287 22.42 1.35 31.12
C LYS A 287 21.95 0.79 29.77
N PRO A 288 20.70 1.01 29.34
CA PRO A 288 20.24 0.57 28.03
C PRO A 288 20.89 1.39 26.91
N GLY A 289 21.02 0.79 25.73
CA GLY A 289 21.39 1.49 24.50
C GLY A 289 20.21 2.24 23.87
N VAL A 290 19.00 1.73 24.08
CA VAL A 290 17.73 2.33 23.62
C VAL A 290 16.69 2.15 24.71
N TRP A 291 15.87 3.17 24.99
CA TRP A 291 14.82 3.09 26.00
C TRP A 291 13.62 3.97 25.68
N PHE A 292 12.48 3.33 25.44
CA PHE A 292 11.17 3.95 25.33
C PHE A 292 10.36 3.64 26.60
N ASP A 293 10.03 4.68 27.38
CA ASP A 293 9.35 4.54 28.68
C ASP A 293 7.92 5.07 28.71
N PHE A 294 7.47 5.78 27.66
CA PHE A 294 6.11 6.31 27.48
C PHE A 294 5.52 7.15 28.64
N ALA A 295 6.22 7.35 29.76
CA ALA A 295 5.70 7.78 31.05
C ALA A 295 5.10 9.19 31.07
N ASN A 296 5.53 10.05 30.14
CA ASN A 296 5.02 11.41 29.93
C ASN A 296 4.20 11.55 28.65
N ASN A 297 3.60 10.45 28.21
CA ASN A 297 3.00 10.31 26.88
C ASN A 297 3.97 10.66 25.73
N GLY A 298 5.27 10.43 25.96
CA GLY A 298 6.34 10.75 25.03
C GLY A 298 6.69 9.57 24.13
N LEU A 299 7.13 9.86 22.91
CA LEU A 299 7.56 8.87 21.91
C LEU A 299 9.08 8.81 21.74
N ARG A 300 9.81 9.61 22.51
CA ARG A 300 11.25 9.81 22.37
C ARG A 300 12.03 8.72 23.09
N ASP A 301 13.06 8.22 22.43
CA ASP A 301 14.09 7.41 23.06
C ASP A 301 14.87 8.24 24.10
N ARG A 302 14.86 7.80 25.36
CA ARG A 302 15.53 8.49 26.47
C ARG A 302 17.04 8.48 26.37
N THR A 303 17.62 7.52 25.64
CA THR A 303 19.08 7.49 25.44
C THR A 303 19.53 8.44 24.34
N GLY A 304 18.60 8.84 23.46
CA GLY A 304 18.87 9.67 22.28
C GLY A 304 19.58 8.91 21.16
N ALA A 305 19.63 7.57 21.20
CA ALA A 305 20.19 6.76 20.13
C ALA A 305 19.28 6.73 18.90
N PHE A 306 17.98 6.90 19.10
CA PHE A 306 16.95 6.92 18.08
C PHE A 306 16.22 8.26 18.01
N PRO A 307 15.71 8.65 16.82
CA PRO A 307 14.81 9.79 16.71
C PRO A 307 13.51 9.53 17.47
N GLU A 308 12.70 10.59 17.64
CA GLU A 308 11.36 10.45 18.19
C GLU A 308 10.55 9.44 17.37
N GLY A 309 9.90 8.51 18.06
CA GLY A 309 9.11 7.49 17.38
C GLY A 309 7.81 8.03 16.81
N THR A 310 7.24 7.28 15.88
CA THR A 310 5.95 7.56 15.26
C THR A 310 4.95 6.47 15.59
N LEU A 311 3.70 6.89 15.75
CA LEU A 311 2.53 6.02 15.82
C LEU A 311 1.89 5.92 14.43
N ASP A 312 1.42 4.73 14.09
CA ASP A 312 0.65 4.44 12.87
C ASP A 312 -0.53 3.53 13.25
N GLY A 313 -1.59 3.53 12.44
CA GLY A 313 -2.83 2.77 12.72
C GLY A 313 -3.57 3.28 13.96
N SER A 314 -4.15 2.36 14.73
CA SER A 314 -4.85 2.63 16.00
C SER A 314 -3.94 2.87 17.21
N ALA A 315 -2.61 2.83 17.04
CA ALA A 315 -1.67 2.98 18.16
C ALA A 315 -1.74 4.39 18.75
N ARG A 316 -1.70 4.46 20.08
CA ARG A 316 -1.77 5.71 20.85
C ARG A 316 -0.91 5.60 22.10
N VAL A 317 -0.50 6.74 22.62
CA VAL A 317 0.12 6.81 23.94
C VAL A 317 -0.75 7.67 24.82
N ASP A 318 -1.26 7.08 25.89
CA ASP A 318 -1.98 7.77 26.95
C ASP A 318 -1.69 7.09 28.29
N ASN A 319 -1.89 7.82 29.39
CA ASN A 319 -1.66 7.34 30.76
C ASN A 319 -0.28 6.68 31.00
N GLY A 320 0.76 7.13 30.28
CA GLY A 320 2.12 6.61 30.46
C GLY A 320 2.40 5.26 29.80
N SER A 321 1.55 4.82 28.86
CA SER A 321 1.63 3.52 28.17
C SER A 321 1.43 3.66 26.67
N LEU A 322 2.14 2.84 25.88
CA LEU A 322 1.81 2.63 24.47
C LEU A 322 0.71 1.58 24.34
N HIS A 323 -0.45 1.99 23.86
CA HIS A 323 -1.55 1.10 23.53
C HIS A 323 -1.46 0.68 22.06
N VAL A 324 -1.37 -0.63 21.85
CA VAL A 324 -1.36 -1.23 20.51
C VAL A 324 -2.57 -2.15 20.38
N ASP A 325 -3.37 -1.93 19.35
CA ASP A 325 -4.55 -2.76 19.03
C ASP A 325 -4.70 -2.88 17.52
N GLU A 326 -5.61 -3.71 17.03
CA GLU A 326 -6.04 -3.85 15.61
C GLU A 326 -4.94 -3.66 14.55
N ASP A 327 -4.72 -2.40 14.13
CA ASP A 327 -3.73 -2.00 13.13
C ASP A 327 -2.62 -1.06 13.61
N GLY A 328 -2.67 -0.72 14.88
CA GLY A 328 -1.72 0.11 15.58
C GLY A 328 -0.32 -0.48 15.61
N TYR A 329 0.68 0.38 15.46
CA TYR A 329 2.05 0.09 15.86
C TYR A 329 2.84 1.37 16.13
N PHE A 330 3.90 1.21 16.93
CA PHE A 330 4.92 2.22 17.13
C PHE A 330 6.17 1.84 16.33
N ARG A 331 6.87 2.83 15.80
CA ARG A 331 8.21 2.64 15.23
C ARG A 331 9.12 3.81 15.56
N SER A 332 10.41 3.55 15.69
CA SER A 332 11.44 4.58 15.58
C SER A 332 12.52 4.09 14.62
N LEU A 333 12.84 4.92 13.60
CA LEU A 333 13.78 4.55 12.55
C LEU A 333 15.22 4.87 12.98
N GLY A 334 16.15 3.92 12.86
CA GLY A 334 17.56 4.20 13.17
C GLY A 334 18.27 5.01 12.09
N SER A 335 17.59 5.36 11.00
CA SER A 335 18.05 6.30 9.98
C SER A 335 16.92 7.21 9.55
N VAL A 336 17.28 8.46 9.29
CA VAL A 336 16.37 9.47 8.72
C VAL A 336 16.68 9.61 7.22
N THR A 337 15.65 9.88 6.43
CA THR A 337 15.81 10.26 5.04
C THR A 337 16.26 11.73 4.99
N THR A 338 17.43 11.96 4.39
CA THR A 338 17.92 13.30 4.11
C THR A 338 17.77 13.63 2.62
N LEU A 339 17.13 14.75 2.30
CA LEU A 339 17.20 15.34 0.96
C LEU A 339 18.24 16.46 0.95
N SER A 340 19.22 16.35 0.04
CA SER A 340 20.21 17.42 -0.19
C SER A 340 19.70 18.43 -1.22
N ARG A 341 20.10 19.70 -1.05
CA ARG A 341 19.87 20.75 -2.05
C ARG A 341 21.16 21.06 -2.78
N LEU A 342 21.04 21.26 -4.09
CA LEU A 342 22.14 21.75 -4.92
C LEU A 342 21.75 23.12 -5.50
N THR A 343 22.71 24.02 -5.56
CA THR A 343 22.56 25.33 -6.21
C THR A 343 23.36 25.38 -7.50
N SER A 344 22.87 26.14 -8.47
CA SER A 344 23.53 26.32 -9.76
C SER A 344 23.12 27.66 -10.36
N SER A 345 24.06 28.38 -10.97
CA SER A 345 23.82 29.62 -11.71
C SER A 345 23.63 29.41 -13.21
N ASN A 346 24.00 28.22 -13.73
CA ASN A 346 24.02 27.90 -15.16
C ASN A 346 23.38 26.53 -15.51
N LEU A 347 22.83 25.84 -14.51
CA LEU A 347 22.23 24.50 -14.58
C LEU A 347 23.21 23.35 -14.88
N THR A 348 24.49 23.65 -15.12
CA THR A 348 25.55 22.64 -15.37
C THR A 348 26.40 22.43 -14.13
N ASP A 349 26.91 23.51 -13.53
CA ASP A 349 27.76 23.45 -12.34
C ASP A 349 26.89 23.42 -11.09
N ARG A 350 27.12 22.44 -10.22
CA ARG A 350 26.26 22.19 -9.06
C ARG A 350 27.09 22.22 -7.77
N THR A 351 26.71 23.09 -6.85
CA THR A 351 27.32 23.17 -5.53
C THR A 351 26.33 22.63 -4.49
N PRO A 352 26.67 21.56 -3.77
CA PRO A 352 25.87 21.09 -2.64
C PRO A 352 25.75 22.16 -1.57
N VAL A 353 24.54 22.30 -1.01
CA VAL A 353 24.33 23.06 0.23
C VAL A 353 24.67 22.12 1.39
N PRO A 354 25.54 22.51 2.34
CA PRO A 354 26.00 21.63 3.41
C PRO A 354 24.86 21.10 4.29
N GLU A 355 23.87 21.94 4.59
CA GLU A 355 22.74 21.58 5.42
C GLU A 355 21.70 20.76 4.62
N PRO A 356 21.13 19.69 5.22
CA PRO A 356 20.06 18.94 4.58
C PRO A 356 18.85 19.87 4.37
N PHE A 357 18.23 19.77 3.20
CA PHE A 357 17.02 20.51 2.89
C PHE A 357 15.82 19.96 3.67
N ILE A 358 15.74 18.64 3.79
CA ILE A 358 14.83 17.93 4.69
C ILE A 358 15.61 16.82 5.36
N GLU A 359 15.40 16.66 6.65
CA GLU A 359 15.81 15.51 7.44
C GLU A 359 14.57 14.98 8.15
N THR A 360 14.16 13.76 7.83
CA THR A 360 12.90 13.21 8.36
C THR A 360 12.90 11.69 8.38
N ASP A 361 12.27 11.12 9.38
CA ASP A 361 11.90 9.71 9.49
C ASP A 361 10.67 9.35 8.65
N VAL A 362 10.05 10.32 7.98
CA VAL A 362 8.90 10.10 7.11
C VAL A 362 9.32 9.34 5.84
N ARG A 363 8.74 8.15 5.62
CA ARG A 363 9.01 7.32 4.44
C ARG A 363 8.60 8.00 3.13
N ASN A 364 9.26 7.61 2.04
CA ASN A 364 8.94 8.01 0.66
C ASN A 364 9.05 9.52 0.35
N VAL A 365 9.61 10.32 1.25
CA VAL A 365 9.81 11.76 1.04
C VAL A 365 10.80 12.08 -0.10
N ALA A 366 11.71 11.15 -0.41
CA ALA A 366 12.68 11.30 -1.50
C ALA A 366 12.05 11.13 -2.89
N MET A 367 10.80 10.65 -2.98
CA MET A 367 10.14 10.41 -4.26
C MET A 367 9.55 11.71 -4.80
N CYS A 368 9.72 11.99 -6.09
CA CYS A 368 9.03 13.08 -6.78
C CYS A 368 8.99 14.43 -6.03
N PRO A 369 10.14 14.96 -5.56
CA PRO A 369 10.21 16.19 -4.77
C PRO A 369 9.62 17.39 -5.51
N HIS A 370 8.84 18.23 -4.83
CA HIS A 370 8.22 19.43 -5.38
C HIS A 370 8.16 20.55 -4.33
N LEU A 371 8.91 21.63 -4.56
CA LEU A 371 8.85 22.85 -3.75
C LEU A 371 7.96 23.90 -4.43
N PHE A 372 7.03 24.51 -3.70
CA PHE A 372 6.21 25.60 -4.23
C PHE A 372 5.75 26.60 -3.15
N LYS A 373 5.40 27.81 -3.58
CA LYS A 373 4.77 28.82 -2.73
C LYS A 373 3.26 28.90 -2.99
N PHE A 374 2.46 28.98 -1.94
CA PHE A 374 1.01 29.13 -2.02
C PHE A 374 0.45 29.85 -0.78
N GLY A 375 -0.38 30.87 -0.97
CA GLY A 375 -1.01 31.65 0.11
C GLY A 375 -0.05 32.13 1.21
N GLY A 376 1.12 32.64 0.82
CA GLY A 376 2.13 33.15 1.77
C GLY A 376 2.96 32.09 2.51
N TRP A 377 2.73 30.80 2.23
CA TRP A 377 3.50 29.68 2.77
C TRP A 377 4.35 29.01 1.69
N TYR A 378 5.42 28.35 2.12
CA TYR A 378 6.20 27.45 1.30
C TYR A 378 5.85 26.00 1.64
N TYR A 379 5.77 25.18 0.61
CA TYR A 379 5.40 23.78 0.70
C TYR A 379 6.40 22.91 -0.01
N PHE A 380 6.71 21.78 0.59
CA PHE A 380 7.43 20.70 -0.07
C PHE A 380 6.53 19.46 -0.13
N ILE A 381 6.46 18.80 -1.28
CA ILE A 381 5.81 17.50 -1.44
C ILE A 381 6.88 16.48 -1.86
N GLY A 382 6.86 15.32 -1.21
CA GLY A 382 7.72 14.18 -1.51
C GLY A 382 6.93 12.89 -1.37
N GLY A 383 6.77 12.12 -2.46
CA GLY A 383 5.87 10.98 -2.50
C GLY A 383 4.45 11.42 -2.20
N THR A 384 3.81 10.79 -1.23
CA THR A 384 2.48 11.16 -0.72
C THR A 384 2.53 12.06 0.51
N GLN A 385 3.72 12.55 0.85
CA GLN A 385 4.02 13.33 2.05
C GLN A 385 4.19 14.80 1.67
N TRP A 386 3.89 15.69 2.61
CA TRP A 386 3.95 17.11 2.36
C TRP A 386 4.38 17.87 3.62
N PHE A 387 5.03 19.00 3.46
CA PHE A 387 5.59 19.79 4.55
C PHE A 387 5.31 21.26 4.26
N ARG A 388 5.27 22.07 5.31
CA ARG A 388 5.07 23.52 5.17
C ARG A 388 6.08 24.31 5.98
N SER A 389 6.36 25.52 5.54
CA SER A 389 7.30 26.44 6.19
C SER A 389 6.94 27.89 5.91
N ARG A 390 7.30 28.77 6.84
CA ARG A 390 7.25 30.22 6.64
C ARG A 390 8.38 30.73 5.73
N ASN A 391 9.46 29.97 5.57
CA ASN A 391 10.56 30.29 4.67
C ASN A 391 10.76 29.21 3.59
N GLU A 392 11.39 29.59 2.49
CA GLU A 392 11.52 28.76 1.28
C GLU A 392 12.22 27.41 1.50
N PHE A 393 13.18 27.35 2.42
CA PHE A 393 13.99 26.16 2.67
C PHE A 393 13.84 25.65 4.11
N GLY A 394 12.68 25.88 4.74
CA GLY A 394 12.40 25.44 6.11
C GLY A 394 12.55 26.53 7.19
N PRO A 395 12.54 26.17 8.48
CA PRO A 395 12.34 24.82 9.00
C PRO A 395 10.98 24.24 8.59
N TRP A 396 10.97 22.94 8.26
CA TRP A 396 9.78 22.26 7.77
C TRP A 396 8.93 21.75 8.94
N THR A 397 7.66 22.09 8.93
CA THR A 397 6.65 21.46 9.80
C THR A 397 6.06 20.26 9.06
N PRO A 398 6.09 19.05 9.67
CA PRO A 398 5.43 17.87 9.13
C PRO A 398 3.92 18.07 8.93
N PRO A 399 3.30 17.23 8.08
CA PRO A 399 1.89 17.34 7.76
C PRO A 399 0.98 16.78 8.86
N GLU A 400 -0.16 17.44 9.07
CA GLU A 400 -1.28 16.93 9.86
C GLU A 400 -2.59 17.27 9.15
N PRO A 401 -3.34 16.27 8.64
CA PRO A 401 -3.01 14.84 8.60
C PRO A 401 -1.87 14.53 7.61
N ARG A 402 -1.24 13.35 7.79
CA ARG A 402 -0.06 12.94 7.00
C ARG A 402 -0.30 12.93 5.48
N HIS A 403 -1.51 12.56 5.06
CA HIS A 403 -1.89 12.49 3.65
C HIS A 403 -2.96 13.54 3.32
N LEU A 404 -2.77 14.25 2.21
CA LEU A 404 -3.75 15.20 1.69
C LEU A 404 -5.00 14.51 1.12
N CYS A 405 -4.79 13.42 0.38
CA CYS A 405 -5.81 12.57 -0.25
C CYS A 405 -5.17 11.26 -0.73
N ASP A 406 -5.96 10.36 -1.34
CA ASP A 406 -5.55 9.01 -1.75
C ASP A 406 -4.75 8.94 -3.07
N LEU A 407 -4.34 10.09 -3.60
CA LEU A 407 -3.61 10.16 -4.87
C LEU A 407 -2.12 9.84 -4.68
N TYR A 408 -1.62 9.01 -5.59
CA TYR A 408 -0.22 8.63 -5.62
C TYR A 408 0.61 9.60 -6.45
N VAL A 409 1.84 9.82 -5.98
CA VAL A 409 2.87 10.64 -6.64
C VAL A 409 2.37 12.02 -7.10
N PRO A 410 1.70 12.78 -6.21
CA PRO A 410 1.14 14.07 -6.56
C PRO A 410 2.17 15.13 -6.95
N LYS A 411 1.78 15.99 -7.91
CA LYS A 411 2.45 17.23 -8.27
C LYS A 411 1.44 18.36 -8.35
N THR A 412 1.92 19.60 -8.29
CA THR A 412 1.04 20.77 -8.27
C THR A 412 1.48 21.84 -9.26
N ALA A 413 0.55 22.56 -9.86
CA ALA A 413 0.87 23.66 -10.77
C ALA A 413 -0.05 24.84 -10.52
N LYS A 414 0.48 26.07 -10.67
CA LYS A 414 -0.38 27.26 -10.64
C LYS A 414 -1.44 27.15 -11.73
N PHE A 415 -2.65 27.58 -11.41
CA PHE A 415 -3.77 27.63 -12.34
C PHE A 415 -4.44 28.99 -12.20
N GLY A 416 -4.05 29.91 -13.07
CA GLY A 416 -4.31 31.34 -12.87
C GLY A 416 -3.48 31.93 -11.72
N GLU A 417 -3.91 33.09 -11.23
CA GLU A 417 -3.15 33.90 -10.26
C GLU A 417 -3.27 33.38 -8.83
N SER A 418 -4.45 32.92 -8.42
CA SER A 418 -4.78 32.61 -7.02
C SER A 418 -5.03 31.13 -6.74
N ARG A 419 -5.17 30.29 -7.78
CA ARG A 419 -5.51 28.87 -7.65
C ARG A 419 -4.34 27.98 -8.04
N ARG A 420 -4.38 26.74 -7.56
CA ARG A 420 -3.34 25.74 -7.82
C ARG A 420 -4.00 24.38 -7.98
N LEU A 421 -3.65 23.67 -9.05
CA LEU A 421 -4.06 22.30 -9.27
C LEU A 421 -3.10 21.35 -8.57
N TYR A 422 -3.63 20.22 -8.12
CA TYR A 422 -2.93 19.09 -7.55
C TYR A 422 -3.37 17.85 -8.32
N ALA A 423 -2.42 17.20 -8.97
CA ALA A 423 -2.66 16.07 -9.85
C ALA A 423 -1.81 14.90 -9.37
N GLY A 424 -2.43 13.73 -9.27
CA GLY A 424 -1.77 12.45 -8.99
C GLY A 424 -2.61 11.34 -9.60
N PHE A 425 -2.20 10.09 -9.44
CA PHE A 425 -2.97 8.97 -9.97
C PHE A 425 -3.66 8.15 -8.89
N LEU A 426 -4.88 7.71 -9.20
CA LEU A 426 -5.59 6.65 -8.51
C LEU A 426 -5.12 5.30 -9.06
N ARG A 427 -4.65 4.42 -8.18
CA ARG A 427 -4.12 3.11 -8.56
C ARG A 427 -5.20 2.19 -9.15
N ASP A 428 -4.77 1.25 -10.01
CA ASP A 428 -5.61 0.20 -10.58
C ASP A 428 -4.96 -1.18 -10.40
N GLY A 429 -5.12 -1.79 -9.22
CA GLY A 429 -4.52 -3.10 -8.89
C GLY A 429 -2.98 -3.15 -8.85
N GLY A 430 -2.30 -2.04 -9.16
CA GLY A 430 -0.85 -1.97 -9.37
C GLY A 430 -0.32 -0.53 -9.35
N TRP A 431 0.89 -0.31 -9.88
CA TRP A 431 1.45 1.03 -10.06
C TRP A 431 0.86 1.69 -11.31
N GLY A 432 0.51 2.98 -11.22
CA GLY A 432 -0.24 3.68 -12.26
C GLY A 432 -1.76 3.44 -12.17
N GLY A 433 -2.51 4.12 -13.03
CA GLY A 433 -3.97 4.07 -13.10
C GLY A 433 -4.52 5.37 -13.70
N ASN A 434 -5.56 5.95 -13.10
CA ASN A 434 -6.23 7.14 -13.63
C ASN A 434 -5.64 8.41 -13.03
N GLU A 435 -5.33 9.40 -13.87
CA GLU A 435 -5.01 10.74 -13.39
C GLU A 435 -6.26 11.39 -12.79
N VAL A 436 -6.11 11.95 -11.59
CA VAL A 436 -7.17 12.67 -10.88
C VAL A 436 -6.66 14.06 -10.57
N LEU A 437 -7.47 15.06 -10.91
CA LEU A 437 -7.18 16.47 -10.72
C LEU A 437 -8.00 17.03 -9.56
N ARG A 438 -7.30 17.74 -8.67
CA ARG A 438 -7.87 18.44 -7.52
C ARG A 438 -7.46 19.90 -7.57
N GLU A 439 -8.25 20.76 -6.95
CA GLU A 439 -7.82 22.09 -6.58
C GLU A 439 -7.24 22.06 -5.16
N LEU A 440 -6.06 22.64 -4.96
CA LEU A 440 -5.54 22.89 -3.62
C LEU A 440 -6.27 24.04 -2.98
N VAL A 441 -6.76 23.80 -1.78
CA VAL A 441 -7.26 24.81 -0.87
C VAL A 441 -6.36 24.92 0.35
N GLN A 442 -6.41 26.07 1.01
CA GLN A 442 -5.57 26.39 2.15
C GLN A 442 -6.42 27.07 3.23
N ASP A 443 -6.27 26.64 4.48
CA ASP A 443 -6.87 27.35 5.61
C ASP A 443 -6.03 28.56 6.05
N LYS A 444 -6.57 29.36 6.97
CA LYS A 444 -5.90 30.56 7.50
C LYS A 444 -4.52 30.30 8.13
N ASP A 445 -4.31 29.07 8.59
CA ASP A 445 -3.08 28.65 9.27
C ASP A 445 -2.13 27.97 8.30
N GLY A 446 -2.45 27.89 7.00
CA GLY A 446 -1.61 27.27 5.97
C GLY A 446 -1.71 25.76 5.88
N TRP A 447 -2.74 25.13 6.46
CA TRP A 447 -2.98 23.70 6.23
C TRP A 447 -3.63 23.53 4.87
N LEU A 448 -3.18 22.52 4.13
CA LEU A 448 -3.67 22.23 2.80
C LEU A 448 -4.84 21.26 2.85
N GLY A 449 -5.74 21.42 1.89
CA GLY A 449 -6.82 20.53 1.57
C GLY A 449 -6.96 20.36 0.07
N THR A 450 -7.86 19.48 -0.36
CA THR A 450 -8.17 19.23 -1.76
C THR A 450 -9.67 19.25 -1.97
N ARG A 451 -10.09 19.77 -3.12
CA ARG A 451 -11.49 19.79 -3.56
C ARG A 451 -11.56 19.50 -5.07
N PHE A 452 -12.76 19.29 -5.59
CA PHE A 452 -12.98 19.22 -7.03
C PHE A 452 -12.56 20.51 -7.72
N VAL A 453 -12.00 20.38 -8.91
CA VAL A 453 -11.74 21.50 -9.81
C VAL A 453 -13.06 21.79 -10.51
N PRO A 454 -13.72 22.94 -10.30
CA PRO A 454 -15.05 23.21 -10.86
C PRO A 454 -15.13 23.01 -12.38
N GLU A 455 -14.06 23.37 -13.10
CA GLU A 455 -13.97 23.23 -14.55
C GLU A 455 -13.79 21.78 -15.05
N MET A 456 -13.46 20.85 -14.15
CA MET A 456 -13.21 19.44 -14.48
C MET A 456 -14.28 18.50 -13.92
N ILE A 457 -15.30 19.04 -13.25
CA ILE A 457 -16.49 18.27 -12.89
C ILE A 457 -17.16 17.81 -14.19
N PRO A 458 -17.40 16.49 -14.38
CA PRO A 458 -18.07 15.99 -15.58
C PRO A 458 -19.43 16.65 -15.76
N ALA A 459 -19.81 16.94 -17.01
CA ALA A 459 -21.14 17.46 -17.31
C ALA A 459 -22.21 16.45 -16.84
N CYS A 460 -23.14 16.92 -16.02
CA CYS A 460 -24.29 16.15 -15.56
C CYS A 460 -25.49 16.35 -16.49
N GLY A 461 -26.33 15.31 -16.61
CA GLY A 461 -27.63 15.40 -17.27
C GLY A 461 -28.67 16.13 -16.42
N GLU A 462 -29.95 15.97 -16.76
CA GLU A 462 -31.05 16.48 -15.95
C GLU A 462 -31.07 15.86 -14.55
N GLU A 463 -31.55 16.62 -13.55
CA GLU A 463 -31.70 16.14 -12.18
C GLU A 463 -32.68 14.96 -12.13
N ILE A 464 -32.27 13.90 -11.42
CA ILE A 464 -33.09 12.70 -11.25
C ILE A 464 -34.15 13.00 -10.18
N PRO A 465 -35.46 12.82 -10.50
CA PRO A 465 -36.50 13.00 -9.50
C PRO A 465 -36.36 12.01 -8.35
N VAL A 466 -36.44 12.50 -7.12
CA VAL A 466 -36.47 11.70 -5.89
C VAL A 466 -37.73 12.03 -5.10
N ASP A 467 -38.26 11.06 -4.35
CA ASP A 467 -39.49 11.23 -3.57
C ASP A 467 -39.40 12.35 -2.53
N SER A 468 -38.22 12.52 -1.93
CA SER A 468 -37.91 13.62 -1.03
C SER A 468 -36.47 14.09 -1.20
N LYS A 469 -36.28 15.41 -1.26
CA LYS A 469 -34.96 16.05 -1.22
C LYS A 469 -34.41 16.21 0.21
N THR A 470 -35.23 15.90 1.22
CA THR A 470 -34.85 15.96 2.64
C THR A 470 -35.15 14.63 3.30
N ILE A 471 -34.12 14.00 3.84
CA ILE A 471 -34.22 12.70 4.52
C ILE A 471 -33.88 12.93 5.98
N HIS A 472 -34.85 12.67 6.86
CA HIS A 472 -34.64 12.71 8.31
C HIS A 472 -34.44 11.28 8.81
N LEU A 473 -33.29 11.02 9.44
CA LEU A 473 -32.97 9.75 10.07
C LEU A 473 -32.91 9.95 11.58
N ALA A 474 -33.67 9.14 12.33
CA ALA A 474 -33.73 9.20 13.78
C ALA A 474 -33.28 7.85 14.38
N PRO A 475 -31.96 7.61 14.46
CA PRO A 475 -31.44 6.39 15.09
C PRO A 475 -31.72 6.41 16.60
N VAL A 476 -31.99 5.24 17.17
CA VAL A 476 -31.97 5.06 18.63
C VAL A 476 -30.56 4.71 19.10
N ALA A 477 -30.27 4.93 20.38
CA ALA A 477 -28.92 4.71 20.92
C ALA A 477 -28.44 3.27 20.68
N GLY A 478 -27.30 3.13 19.99
CA GLY A 478 -26.71 1.84 19.64
C GLY A 478 -27.23 1.21 18.34
N GLU A 479 -28.16 1.86 17.64
CA GLU A 479 -28.74 1.36 16.39
C GLU A 479 -28.46 2.29 15.19
N ARG A 480 -28.59 1.75 13.97
CA ARG A 480 -28.51 2.50 12.72
C ARG A 480 -29.93 2.82 12.24
N ALA A 481 -30.14 4.05 11.78
CA ALA A 481 -31.28 4.42 10.93
C ALA A 481 -30.79 4.60 9.50
N GLU A 482 -31.59 4.18 8.52
CA GLU A 482 -31.26 4.23 7.10
C GLU A 482 -32.50 4.51 6.24
N ALA A 483 -32.25 5.03 5.04
CA ALA A 483 -33.26 5.24 4.01
C ALA A 483 -32.64 4.94 2.65
N THR A 484 -33.45 4.41 1.72
CA THR A 484 -33.01 4.01 0.39
C THR A 484 -33.58 4.95 -0.65
N ILE A 485 -32.72 5.43 -1.55
CA ILE A 485 -33.15 6.11 -2.78
C ILE A 485 -33.06 5.08 -3.91
N PRO A 486 -34.19 4.57 -4.42
CA PRO A 486 -34.16 3.53 -5.45
C PRO A 486 -33.79 4.12 -6.82
N HIS A 487 -33.36 3.25 -7.74
CA HIS A 487 -33.16 3.58 -9.16
C HIS A 487 -32.11 4.68 -9.44
N VAL A 488 -31.15 4.89 -8.54
CA VAL A 488 -29.99 5.77 -8.79
C VAL A 488 -29.06 5.10 -9.83
N PRO A 489 -28.73 5.77 -10.96
CA PRO A 489 -27.80 5.22 -11.95
C PRO A 489 -26.39 5.03 -11.39
N ASN A 490 -25.67 4.05 -11.94
CA ASN A 490 -24.26 3.79 -11.57
C ASN A 490 -23.33 4.99 -11.80
N ASP A 491 -23.61 5.73 -12.87
CA ASP A 491 -22.93 6.97 -13.22
C ASP A 491 -23.84 8.14 -12.83
N CYS A 492 -23.47 8.83 -11.76
CA CYS A 492 -24.25 9.93 -11.20
C CYS A 492 -23.36 10.89 -10.41
N ARG A 493 -23.89 12.09 -10.15
CA ARG A 493 -23.35 13.02 -9.17
C ARG A 493 -24.38 13.18 -8.05
N LEU A 494 -23.93 13.13 -6.81
CA LEU A 494 -24.75 13.24 -5.61
C LEU A 494 -24.25 14.44 -4.81
N GLU A 495 -25.09 15.45 -4.64
CA GLU A 495 -24.79 16.63 -3.83
C GLU A 495 -25.70 16.62 -2.61
N LEU A 496 -25.10 16.63 -1.42
CA LEU A 496 -25.80 16.56 -0.14
C LEU A 496 -25.32 17.65 0.82
N GLU A 497 -26.24 18.16 1.61
CA GLU A 497 -25.95 18.85 2.86
C GLU A 497 -26.29 17.90 4.01
N VAL A 498 -25.28 17.57 4.81
CA VAL A 498 -25.42 16.71 5.97
C VAL A 498 -25.54 17.60 7.21
N VAL A 499 -26.58 17.38 8.00
CA VAL A 499 -26.83 18.11 9.26
C VAL A 499 -26.79 17.10 10.41
N PRO A 500 -25.63 16.89 11.06
CA PRO A 500 -25.53 15.99 12.19
C PRO A 500 -26.23 16.54 13.43
N GLU A 501 -26.98 15.68 14.13
CA GLU A 501 -27.52 16.01 15.44
C GLU A 501 -26.55 15.61 16.57
N PRO A 502 -26.59 16.29 17.73
CA PRO A 502 -25.78 15.91 18.89
C PRO A 502 -25.96 14.44 19.27
N GLY A 503 -24.85 13.73 19.48
CA GLY A 503 -24.86 12.31 19.86
C GLY A 503 -24.77 11.34 18.69
N VAL A 504 -24.90 11.80 17.44
CA VAL A 504 -24.62 10.97 16.26
C VAL A 504 -23.13 10.71 16.15
N ARG A 505 -22.73 9.43 16.17
CA ARG A 505 -21.32 9.02 16.03
C ARG A 505 -20.84 9.11 14.58
N SER A 506 -21.65 8.64 13.64
CA SER A 506 -21.27 8.49 12.25
C SER A 506 -22.46 8.66 11.32
N VAL A 507 -22.19 9.17 10.12
CA VAL A 507 -23.13 9.25 9.00
C VAL A 507 -22.45 8.74 7.74
N GLY A 508 -23.22 8.27 6.76
CA GLY A 508 -22.61 7.72 5.55
C GLY A 508 -23.61 7.37 4.47
N LEU A 509 -23.08 6.92 3.34
CA LEU A 509 -23.84 6.46 2.19
C LEU A 509 -23.39 5.06 1.81
N THR A 510 -24.33 4.17 1.53
CA THR A 510 -24.05 2.91 0.83
C THR A 510 -24.34 3.16 -0.66
N LEU A 511 -23.29 3.21 -1.46
CA LEU A 511 -23.33 3.50 -2.89
C LEU A 511 -23.39 2.20 -3.68
N ARG A 512 -24.16 2.21 -4.78
CA ARG A 512 -24.31 1.05 -5.69
C ARG A 512 -24.73 -0.21 -4.93
N ALA A 513 -25.63 -0.03 -3.96
CA ALA A 513 -26.18 -1.14 -3.18
C ALA A 513 -27.02 -2.04 -4.09
N GLY A 514 -26.72 -3.33 -4.10
CA GLY A 514 -27.58 -4.32 -4.75
C GLY A 514 -28.81 -4.67 -3.89
N PRO A 515 -29.70 -5.53 -4.40
CA PRO A 515 -30.91 -5.92 -3.69
C PRO A 515 -30.61 -6.49 -2.29
N GLY A 516 -31.23 -5.90 -1.27
CA GLY A 516 -31.06 -6.33 0.13
C GLY A 516 -29.69 -5.98 0.74
N ASP A 517 -29.00 -4.96 0.20
CA ASP A 517 -27.69 -4.48 0.67
C ASP A 517 -26.59 -5.56 0.73
N ALA A 518 -26.72 -6.58 -0.12
CA ALA A 518 -25.81 -7.73 -0.18
C ALA A 518 -24.41 -7.37 -0.73
N ASP A 519 -24.32 -6.28 -1.50
CA ASP A 519 -23.10 -5.69 -2.03
C ASP A 519 -23.24 -4.17 -2.08
N GLY A 520 -22.12 -3.45 -2.25
CA GLY A 520 -22.09 -1.99 -2.28
C GLY A 520 -20.80 -1.41 -1.71
N CYS A 521 -20.63 -0.11 -1.87
CA CYS A 521 -19.52 0.65 -1.30
C CYS A 521 -20.02 1.61 -0.23
N ASP A 522 -19.61 1.42 1.00
CA ASP A 522 -19.89 2.37 2.08
C ASP A 522 -18.88 3.50 2.05
N LEU A 523 -19.38 4.74 2.04
CA LEU A 523 -18.65 5.94 2.44
C LEU A 523 -19.13 6.32 3.84
N ALA A 524 -18.29 6.18 4.85
CA ALA A 524 -18.62 6.49 6.24
C ALA A 524 -17.79 7.66 6.76
N CYS A 525 -18.46 8.62 7.40
CA CYS A 525 -17.86 9.74 8.12
C CYS A 525 -18.04 9.50 9.63
N ASP A 526 -16.96 9.19 10.35
CA ASP A 526 -16.96 9.16 11.82
C ASP A 526 -16.76 10.58 12.33
N LEU A 527 -17.81 11.15 12.90
CA LEU A 527 -17.88 12.55 13.32
C LEU A 527 -17.05 12.79 14.58
N THR A 528 -16.86 11.74 15.39
CA THR A 528 -16.12 11.82 16.65
C THR A 528 -14.62 11.72 16.42
N ARG A 529 -14.19 10.88 15.47
CA ARG A 529 -12.77 10.66 15.15
C ARG A 529 -12.26 11.59 14.05
N GLY A 530 -13.15 12.26 13.32
CA GLY A 530 -12.78 13.09 12.18
C GLY A 530 -12.17 12.24 11.05
N THR A 531 -12.73 11.06 10.80
CA THR A 531 -12.25 10.11 9.79
C THR A 531 -13.32 9.83 8.75
N VAL A 532 -12.89 9.72 7.49
CA VAL A 532 -13.77 9.32 6.37
C VAL A 532 -13.17 8.09 5.71
N THR A 533 -13.97 7.05 5.53
CA THR A 533 -13.54 5.75 5.03
C THR A 533 -14.43 5.27 3.90
N TYR A 534 -13.80 4.68 2.88
CA TYR A 534 -14.49 3.78 1.96
C TYR A 534 -14.36 2.34 2.44
N SER A 535 -15.39 1.53 2.22
CA SER A 535 -15.30 0.09 2.43
C SER A 535 -16.26 -0.67 1.51
N LYS A 536 -15.86 -1.86 1.06
CA LYS A 536 -16.63 -2.70 0.14
C LYS A 536 -17.37 -3.79 0.89
N ARG A 537 -18.69 -3.88 0.71
CA ARG A 537 -19.49 -5.00 1.17
C ARG A 537 -19.29 -6.16 0.20
N THR A 538 -18.76 -7.28 0.70
CA THR A 538 -18.36 -8.41 -0.16
C THR A 538 -19.37 -9.55 -0.20
N ASP A 539 -20.31 -9.60 0.75
CA ASP A 539 -21.38 -10.60 0.77
C ASP A 539 -22.56 -10.21 1.67
N SER A 540 -23.66 -10.96 1.55
CA SER A 540 -24.83 -10.88 2.42
C SER A 540 -24.57 -11.35 3.86
N ALA A 541 -23.39 -11.89 4.15
CA ALA A 541 -22.95 -12.24 5.50
C ALA A 541 -22.30 -11.03 6.22
N GLY A 542 -22.23 -9.87 5.57
CA GLY A 542 -21.75 -8.62 6.15
C GLY A 542 -20.22 -8.52 6.21
N ARG A 543 -19.49 -9.33 5.42
CA ARG A 543 -18.04 -9.16 5.33
C ARG A 543 -17.72 -7.85 4.61
N VAL A 544 -16.84 -7.06 5.21
CA VAL A 544 -16.42 -5.75 4.71
C VAL A 544 -14.93 -5.78 4.40
N GLU A 545 -14.58 -5.42 3.17
CA GLU A 545 -13.20 -5.17 2.75
C GLU A 545 -12.88 -3.68 2.94
N PRO A 546 -11.85 -3.32 3.74
CA PRO A 546 -11.51 -1.92 3.98
C PRO A 546 -10.94 -1.27 2.71
N GLY A 547 -11.41 -0.06 2.40
CA GLY A 547 -10.89 0.80 1.34
C GLY A 547 -10.04 1.95 1.89
N PRO A 548 -9.83 3.01 1.08
CA PRO A 548 -9.09 4.20 1.51
C PRO A 548 -9.72 4.89 2.73
N ALA A 549 -8.86 5.50 3.55
CA ALA A 549 -9.25 6.22 4.74
C ALA A 549 -8.47 7.53 4.86
N ILE A 550 -9.18 8.63 5.09
CA ILE A 550 -8.59 9.92 5.40
C ILE A 550 -8.91 10.33 6.83
N THR A 551 -7.93 10.90 7.53
CA THR A 551 -8.04 11.33 8.93
C THR A 551 -7.93 12.85 9.06
N GLY A 552 -8.20 13.39 10.25
CA GLY A 552 -8.09 14.83 10.52
C GLY A 552 -9.10 15.67 9.74
N VAL A 553 -10.24 15.11 9.38
CA VAL A 553 -11.34 15.83 8.72
C VAL A 553 -12.08 16.62 9.80
N ARG A 554 -11.99 17.95 9.72
CA ARG A 554 -12.52 18.87 10.74
C ARG A 554 -13.98 19.24 10.44
N ASN A 555 -14.71 19.63 11.48
CA ASN A 555 -16.09 20.13 11.42
C ASN A 555 -17.13 19.14 10.88
N LEU A 556 -16.88 17.83 11.02
CA LEU A 556 -17.89 16.81 10.70
C LEU A 556 -19.03 16.77 11.74
N ASP A 557 -18.85 17.39 12.90
CA ASP A 557 -19.84 17.56 13.97
C ASP A 557 -20.83 18.72 13.73
N LYS A 558 -20.69 19.45 12.61
CA LYS A 558 -21.51 20.60 12.22
C LYS A 558 -22.10 20.36 10.83
N PRO A 559 -23.07 21.17 10.36
CA PRO A 559 -23.52 21.08 8.98
C PRO A 559 -22.36 21.14 7.98
N PHE A 560 -22.29 20.17 7.06
CA PHE A 560 -21.24 20.08 6.06
C PHE A 560 -21.76 19.57 4.71
N THR A 561 -21.06 19.90 3.62
CA THR A 561 -21.41 19.44 2.28
C THR A 561 -20.68 18.14 1.95
N LEU A 562 -21.37 17.26 1.24
CA LEU A 562 -20.81 16.06 0.64
C LEU A 562 -21.17 16.06 -0.85
N ASP A 563 -20.18 16.04 -1.73
CA ASP A 563 -20.35 16.02 -3.18
C ASP A 563 -19.62 14.80 -3.74
N LEU A 564 -20.36 13.88 -4.36
CA LEU A 564 -19.82 12.64 -4.89
C LEU A 564 -19.99 12.58 -6.40
N ILE A 565 -18.94 12.13 -7.09
CA ILE A 565 -18.99 11.74 -8.49
C ILE A 565 -18.78 10.22 -8.54
N CYS A 566 -19.82 9.51 -8.94
CA CYS A 566 -19.81 8.09 -9.26
C CYS A 566 -19.68 7.96 -10.78
N ARG A 567 -18.60 7.38 -11.28
CA ARG A 567 -18.41 7.23 -12.73
C ARG A 567 -17.61 5.98 -13.06
N HIS A 568 -18.18 5.11 -13.89
CA HIS A 568 -17.63 3.80 -14.24
C HIS A 568 -17.34 3.00 -12.97
N ASP A 569 -16.08 2.71 -12.65
CA ASP A 569 -15.64 2.03 -11.43
C ASP A 569 -15.06 2.99 -10.39
N ILE A 570 -15.12 4.30 -10.59
CA ILE A 570 -14.55 5.30 -9.68
C ILE A 570 -15.65 5.93 -8.83
N LEU A 571 -15.41 5.97 -7.52
CA LEU A 571 -16.17 6.73 -6.55
C LEU A 571 -15.27 7.82 -5.99
N ASP A 572 -15.66 9.07 -6.18
CA ASP A 572 -14.87 10.23 -5.79
C ASP A 572 -15.73 11.17 -4.93
N ALA A 573 -15.28 11.52 -3.74
CA ALA A 573 -16.00 12.35 -2.81
C ALA A 573 -15.20 13.60 -2.39
N GLU A 574 -15.85 14.75 -2.44
CA GLU A 574 -15.46 15.98 -1.76
C GLU A 574 -16.28 16.14 -0.47
N ILE A 575 -15.58 16.38 0.64
CA ILE A 575 -16.12 16.47 1.99
C ILE A 575 -15.79 17.84 2.57
N ALA A 576 -16.83 18.54 3.02
CA ALA A 576 -16.75 19.84 3.68
C ALA A 576 -15.97 20.90 2.87
N ARG A 577 -15.96 20.78 1.54
CA ARG A 577 -15.24 21.66 0.58
C ARG A 577 -13.73 21.81 0.83
N PHE A 578 -13.15 20.90 1.60
CA PHE A 578 -11.75 21.00 2.04
C PHE A 578 -11.00 19.68 1.97
N ARG A 579 -11.70 18.55 2.02
CA ARG A 579 -11.09 17.22 1.94
C ARG A 579 -11.69 16.47 0.76
N ALA A 580 -10.89 15.60 0.16
CA ALA A 580 -11.38 14.71 -0.87
C ALA A 580 -10.73 13.33 -0.74
N THR A 581 -11.51 12.31 -1.07
CA THR A 581 -11.07 10.91 -1.13
C THR A 581 -11.63 10.26 -2.38
N CYS A 582 -10.89 9.31 -2.96
CA CYS A 582 -11.37 8.57 -4.12
C CYS A 582 -10.93 7.11 -4.04
N THR A 583 -11.81 6.23 -4.50
CA THR A 583 -11.57 4.79 -4.58
C THR A 583 -12.07 4.23 -5.90
N ARG A 584 -11.65 3.00 -6.19
CA ARG A 584 -12.32 2.14 -7.16
C ARG A 584 -13.30 1.22 -6.46
N PHE A 585 -14.42 0.90 -7.11
CA PHE A 585 -15.43 -0.02 -6.62
C PHE A 585 -15.94 -0.97 -7.71
#